data_AF-A0A955F0H8-F1
#
_entry.id   AF-A0A955F0H8-F1
#
_cell.length_a   1.000
_cell.length_b   1.000
_cell.length_c   1.000
_cell.angle_alpha   90.00
_cell.angle_beta   90.00
_cell.angle_gamma   90.00
#
_symmetry.space_group_name_H-M   'P 1'
#
loop_
_entity.id
_entity.type
_entity.pdbx_description
1 polymer ?
#
loop_
_entity_poly.entity_id
_entity_poly.type
_entity_poly.pdbx_seq_one_letter_code
_entity_poly.pdbx_strand_id
1 'polypeptide(L)'
;LRPLPGWPDGPLVLKPLGISPIAGDFVSVCASSTSDAEAQHARSVAADGLVEDMETWSVALACHLENIPLHALRAVSNRAGDRDHRRWRMDAAIEALRETLPVVIERLHRP
;
A
#
# COMPACT_ATOMS: atom_id res chain seq x y z
N LEU A 1 5.67 4.89 -14.17
CA LEU A 1 7.03 5.24 -13.68
C LEU A 1 7.93 4.02 -13.94
N ARG A 2 9.11 4.18 -14.54
CA ARG A 2 10.04 3.05 -14.71
C ARG A 2 10.75 2.78 -13.37
N PRO A 3 11.02 1.52 -13.01
CA PRO A 3 11.85 1.19 -11.83
C PRO A 3 13.22 1.86 -11.93
N LEU A 4 13.77 2.27 -10.78
CA LEU A 4 15.14 2.81 -10.72
C LEU A 4 16.17 1.69 -10.98
N PRO A 5 17.33 2.00 -11.61
CA PRO A 5 18.38 1.02 -11.85
C PRO A 5 18.88 0.38 -10.54
N GLY A 6 18.96 -0.96 -10.49
CA GLY A 6 19.41 -1.70 -9.30
C GLY A 6 18.31 -2.10 -8.32
N TRP A 7 17.04 -1.77 -8.63
CA TRP A 7 15.90 -2.21 -7.84
C TRP A 7 15.53 -3.67 -8.12
N PRO A 8 15.16 -4.47 -7.11
CA PRO A 8 14.65 -5.82 -7.36
C PRO A 8 13.36 -5.73 -8.19
N ASP A 9 13.32 -6.48 -9.29
CA ASP A 9 12.09 -6.66 -10.05
C ASP A 9 11.08 -7.44 -9.20
N GLY A 10 9.94 -6.81 -8.91
CA GLY A 10 8.83 -7.44 -8.19
C GLY A 10 8.84 -7.25 -6.67
N PRO A 11 7.90 -7.91 -5.99
CA PRO A 11 7.59 -7.56 -4.60
C PRO A 11 8.54 -8.12 -3.56
N LEU A 12 8.77 -7.35 -2.49
CA LEU A 12 9.51 -7.80 -1.32
C LEU A 12 8.69 -8.87 -0.56
N VAL A 13 9.07 -10.15 -0.72
CA VAL A 13 8.40 -11.27 -0.03
C VAL A 13 8.93 -11.42 1.39
N LEU A 14 8.16 -10.99 2.41
CA LEU A 14 8.47 -11.21 3.82
C LEU A 14 7.84 -12.51 4.30
N LYS A 15 8.66 -13.47 4.75
CA LYS A 15 8.21 -14.83 5.07
C LYS A 15 8.37 -15.36 6.51
N PRO A 16 8.66 -14.59 7.58
CA PRO A 16 8.59 -15.17 8.93
C PRO A 16 7.35 -14.79 9.77
N LEU A 17 6.45 -13.91 9.30
CA LEU A 17 5.50 -13.22 10.19
C LEU A 17 4.14 -13.90 10.40
N GLY A 18 3.85 -15.04 9.77
CA GLY A 18 2.48 -15.59 9.76
C GLY A 18 1.46 -14.76 8.97
N ILE A 19 1.82 -13.51 8.63
CA ILE A 19 1.15 -12.63 7.69
C ILE A 19 1.96 -12.66 6.39
N SER A 20 1.31 -12.99 5.27
CA SER A 20 1.93 -12.90 3.94
C SER A 20 1.60 -11.52 3.36
N PRO A 21 2.56 -10.58 3.25
CA PRO A 21 2.29 -9.32 2.57
C PRO A 21 1.92 -9.62 1.13
N ILE A 22 0.82 -9.01 0.68
CA ILE A 22 0.41 -9.03 -0.72
C ILE A 22 1.02 -7.77 -1.34
N ALA A 23 1.67 -7.94 -2.48
CA ALA A 23 2.09 -6.80 -3.26
C ALA A 23 1.20 -6.60 -4.46
N GLY A 24 1.03 -5.34 -4.80
CA GLY A 24 0.33 -4.87 -5.97
C GLY A 24 0.17 -3.36 -5.89
N ASP A 25 -0.67 -2.83 -6.76
CA ASP A 25 -0.69 -1.41 -7.03
C ASP A 25 -1.56 -0.64 -6.05
N PHE A 26 -1.11 0.57 -5.74
CA PHE A 26 -1.87 1.57 -5.00
C PHE A 26 -2.60 2.47 -6.01
N VAL A 27 -3.85 2.77 -5.70
CA VAL A 27 -4.66 3.76 -6.41
C VAL A 27 -4.79 4.97 -5.49
N SER A 28 -4.01 6.02 -5.76
CA SER A 28 -4.16 7.27 -5.02
C SER A 28 -5.28 8.11 -5.63
N VAL A 29 -6.22 8.52 -4.79
CA VAL A 29 -7.38 9.33 -5.15
C VAL A 29 -7.35 10.68 -4.44
N CYS A 30 -7.99 11.70 -5.02
CA CYS A 30 -8.09 13.01 -4.36
C CYS A 30 -9.10 13.02 -3.20
N ALA A 31 -10.00 12.03 -3.16
CA ALA A 31 -10.97 11.81 -2.10
C ALA A 31 -11.29 10.31 -2.04
N SER A 32 -11.33 9.75 -0.83
CA SER A 32 -11.64 8.33 -0.64
C SER A 32 -13.05 7.98 -1.15
N SER A 33 -13.18 6.83 -1.77
CA SER A 33 -14.45 6.27 -2.21
C SER A 33 -15.41 6.14 -1.03
N THR A 34 -16.62 6.66 -1.22
CA THR A 34 -17.71 6.67 -0.25
C THR A 34 -18.79 5.63 -0.56
N SER A 35 -18.67 4.97 -1.71
CA SER A 35 -19.56 3.89 -2.13
C SER A 35 -18.80 2.82 -2.94
N ASP A 36 -19.44 1.66 -3.09
CA ASP A 36 -18.94 0.58 -3.94
C ASP A 36 -18.79 1.00 -5.40
N ALA A 37 -19.69 1.87 -5.89
CA ALA A 37 -19.64 2.36 -7.26
C ALA A 37 -18.41 3.24 -7.51
N GLU A 38 -18.07 4.11 -6.57
CA GLU A 38 -16.86 4.95 -6.63
C GLU A 38 -15.59 4.08 -6.56
N ALA A 39 -15.55 3.10 -5.65
CA ALA A 39 -14.41 2.19 -5.53
C ALA A 39 -14.23 1.34 -6.80
N GLN A 40 -15.32 0.89 -7.41
CA GLN A 40 -15.30 0.17 -8.68
C GLN A 40 -14.82 1.07 -9.83
N HIS A 41 -15.23 2.33 -9.84
CA HIS A 41 -14.78 3.30 -10.83
C HIS A 41 -13.27 3.56 -10.71
N ALA A 42 -12.76 3.83 -9.51
CA ALA A 42 -11.33 3.99 -9.26
C ALA A 42 -10.53 2.76 -9.74
N ARG A 43 -11.02 1.55 -9.44
CA ARG A 43 -10.42 0.30 -9.91
C ARG A 43 -10.48 0.12 -11.43
N SER A 44 -11.53 0.61 -12.09
CA SER A 44 -11.62 0.52 -13.57
C SER A 44 -10.57 1.37 -14.29
N VAL A 45 -10.13 2.46 -13.65
CA VAL A 45 -9.06 3.34 -14.17
C VAL A 45 -7.68 2.75 -13.87
N ALA A 46 -7.54 1.97 -12.79
CA ALA A 46 -6.33 1.28 -12.38
C ALA A 46 -6.59 -0.22 -12.21
N ALA A 47 -6.56 -0.96 -13.33
CA ALA A 47 -7.07 -2.34 -13.45
C ALA A 47 -6.51 -3.31 -12.39
N ASP A 48 -5.26 -3.12 -11.94
CA ASP A 48 -4.57 -3.96 -10.96
C ASP A 48 -4.48 -3.33 -9.56
N GLY A 49 -5.22 -2.25 -9.32
CA GLY A 49 -5.28 -1.57 -8.03
C GLY A 49 -5.80 -2.49 -6.92
N LEU A 50 -4.98 -2.69 -5.89
CA LEU A 50 -5.31 -3.48 -4.69
C LEU A 50 -5.73 -2.62 -3.51
N VAL A 51 -5.20 -1.41 -3.41
CA VAL A 51 -5.39 -0.51 -2.28
C VAL A 51 -5.74 0.88 -2.77
N GLU A 52 -6.71 1.51 -2.11
CA GLU A 52 -7.01 2.93 -2.29
C GLU A 52 -6.39 3.74 -1.15
N ASP A 53 -5.73 4.85 -1.48
CA ASP A 53 -5.23 5.84 -0.52
C ASP A 53 -5.22 7.25 -1.13
N MET A 54 -4.64 8.24 -0.46
CA MET A 54 -4.59 9.62 -0.99
C MET A 54 -3.16 10.14 -1.20
N GLU A 55 -2.16 9.53 -0.56
CA GLU A 55 -0.82 10.09 -0.43
C GLU A 55 0.26 9.34 -1.22
N THR A 56 0.13 8.03 -1.43
CA THR A 56 1.25 7.21 -1.95
C THR A 56 1.78 7.71 -3.29
N TRP A 57 0.92 8.14 -4.22
CA TRP A 57 1.37 8.63 -5.53
C TRP A 57 2.19 9.92 -5.42
N SER A 58 1.78 10.88 -4.58
CA SER A 58 2.49 12.15 -4.46
C SER A 58 3.84 11.97 -3.77
N VAL A 59 3.92 11.10 -2.76
CA VAL A 59 5.18 10.71 -2.11
C VAL A 59 6.09 9.97 -3.09
N ALA A 60 5.56 9.01 -3.85
CA ALA A 60 6.33 8.27 -4.85
C ALA A 60 6.86 9.19 -5.96
N LEU A 61 6.06 10.15 -6.41
CA LEU A 61 6.50 11.13 -7.39
C LEU A 61 7.63 12.00 -6.83
N ALA A 62 7.49 12.54 -5.62
CA ALA A 62 8.53 13.35 -4.99
C ALA A 62 9.84 12.57 -4.83
N CYS A 63 9.77 11.34 -4.31
CA CYS A 63 10.93 10.44 -4.20
C CYS A 63 11.56 10.15 -5.58
N HIS A 64 10.74 9.93 -6.61
CA HIS A 64 11.25 9.70 -7.97
C HIS A 64 11.99 10.92 -8.53
N LEU A 65 11.46 12.13 -8.34
CA LEU A 65 12.09 13.38 -8.80
C LEU A 65 13.44 13.62 -8.11
N GLU A 66 13.54 13.28 -6.83
CA GLU A 66 14.75 13.46 -6.02
C GLU A 66 15.69 12.24 -6.03
N ASN A 67 15.39 11.20 -6.81
CA ASN A 67 16.13 9.92 -6.82
C ASN A 67 16.28 9.27 -5.44
N ILE A 68 15.25 9.40 -4.59
CA ILE A 68 15.18 8.79 -3.26
C ILE A 68 14.45 7.44 -3.37
N PRO A 69 15.02 6.34 -2.85
CA PRO A 69 14.33 5.06 -2.75
C PRO A 69 13.07 5.15 -1.88
N LEU A 70 11.99 4.51 -2.30
CA LEU A 70 10.74 4.44 -1.54
C LEU A 70 10.19 3.02 -1.47
N HIS A 71 9.74 2.65 -0.27
CA HIS A 71 8.89 1.47 -0.06
C HIS A 71 7.58 1.92 0.58
N ALA A 72 6.46 1.66 -0.09
CA ALA A 72 5.13 1.89 0.46
C ALA A 72 4.63 0.62 1.16
N LEU A 73 4.11 0.79 2.37
CA LEU A 73 3.49 -0.28 3.16
C LEU A 73 2.16 0.21 3.71
N ARG A 74 1.11 -0.60 3.56
CA ARG A 74 -0.23 -0.28 4.04
C ARG A 74 -0.85 -1.48 4.73
N ALA A 75 -1.41 -1.26 5.92
CA ALA A 75 -2.37 -2.17 6.52
C ALA A 75 -3.79 -1.81 6.07
N VAL A 76 -4.56 -2.81 5.64
CA VAL A 76 -5.92 -2.62 5.13
C VAL A 76 -6.92 -2.88 6.25
N SER A 77 -7.64 -1.83 6.68
CA SER A 77 -8.63 -1.91 7.76
C SER A 77 -10.06 -2.14 7.27
N ASN A 78 -10.37 -1.76 6.04
CA ASN A 78 -11.69 -1.85 5.44
C ASN A 78 -11.61 -1.96 3.91
N ARG A 79 -12.75 -2.30 3.30
CA ARG A 79 -12.91 -2.24 1.85
C ARG A 79 -13.18 -0.80 1.42
N ALA A 80 -12.57 -0.34 0.33
CA ALA A 80 -12.87 0.96 -0.27
C ALA A 80 -14.37 1.08 -0.57
N GLY A 81 -14.94 2.26 -0.34
CA GLY A 81 -16.38 2.50 -0.41
C GLY A 81 -17.17 2.18 0.86
N ASP A 82 -16.61 1.44 1.83
CA ASP A 82 -17.28 1.17 3.10
C ASP A 82 -17.13 2.33 4.09
N ARG A 83 -18.23 3.07 4.32
CA ARG A 83 -18.31 4.19 5.27
C ARG A 83 -18.92 3.83 6.63
N ASP A 84 -19.31 2.57 6.85
CA ASP A 84 -19.73 2.12 8.17
C ASP A 84 -18.50 1.81 9.01
N HIS A 85 -18.04 2.80 9.77
CA HIS A 85 -16.83 2.70 10.58
C HIS A 85 -16.88 1.56 11.62
N ARG A 86 -18.07 1.06 11.96
CA ARG A 86 -18.21 -0.10 12.88
C ARG A 86 -17.71 -1.40 12.25
N ARG A 87 -17.65 -1.47 10.92
CA ARG A 87 -17.11 -2.63 10.17
C ARG A 87 -15.61 -2.55 9.95
N TRP A 88 -14.99 -1.40 10.27
CA TRP A 88 -13.56 -1.21 10.10
C TRP A 88 -12.80 -1.99 11.16
N ARG A 89 -11.80 -2.75 10.73
CA ARG A 89 -10.94 -3.55 11.59
C ARG A 89 -9.64 -2.80 11.91
N MET A 90 -9.77 -1.62 12.50
CA MET A 90 -8.62 -0.74 12.77
C MET A 90 -7.59 -1.39 13.69
N ASP A 91 -8.02 -1.97 14.82
CA ASP A 91 -7.11 -2.60 15.77
C ASP A 91 -6.30 -3.73 15.13
N ALA A 92 -6.95 -4.56 14.31
CA ALA A 92 -6.28 -5.65 13.61
C ALA A 92 -5.33 -5.15 12.50
N ALA A 93 -5.67 -4.06 11.81
CA ALA A 93 -4.78 -3.46 10.81
C ALA A 93 -3.54 -2.85 11.47
N ILE A 94 -3.72 -2.14 12.59
CA ILE A 94 -2.61 -1.58 13.39
C ILE A 94 -1.73 -2.70 13.94
N GLU A 95 -2.33 -3.76 14.47
CA GLU A 95 -1.60 -4.94 14.96
C GLU A 95 -0.76 -5.58 13.86
N ALA A 96 -1.35 -5.82 12.68
CA ALA A 96 -0.62 -6.35 11.54
C ALA A 96 0.57 -5.47 11.13
N LEU A 97 0.41 -4.13 11.19
CA LEU A 97 1.50 -3.20 10.93
C LEU A 97 2.58 -3.27 12.01
N ARG A 98 2.19 -3.36 13.28
CA ARG A 98 3.10 -3.49 14.43
C ARG A 98 3.98 -4.73 14.31
N GLU A 99 3.40 -5.86 13.90
CA GLU A 99 4.14 -7.10 13.69
C GLU A 99 5.03 -7.03 12.43
N THR A 100 4.55 -6.38 11.36
CA THR A 100 5.23 -6.41 10.05
C THR A 100 6.34 -5.39 9.90
N LEU A 101 6.13 -4.16 10.38
CA LEU A 101 7.02 -3.04 10.14
C LEU A 101 8.48 -3.27 10.60
N PRO A 102 8.74 -3.84 11.80
CA PRO A 102 10.12 -4.10 12.23
C PRO A 102 10.90 -5.03 11.28
N VAL A 103 10.24 -6.06 10.75
CA VAL A 103 10.86 -7.02 9.81
C VAL A 103 11.12 -6.37 8.46
N VAL A 104 10.21 -5.51 7.98
CA VAL A 104 10.43 -4.71 6.76
C VAL A 104 11.68 -3.85 6.95
N ILE A 105 11.72 -3.07 8.02
CA ILE A 105 12.83 -2.17 8.35
C ILE A 105 14.15 -2.94 8.45
N GLU A 106 14.19 -4.07 9.16
CA GLU A 106 15.40 -4.87 9.28
C GLU A 106 15.92 -5.32 7.90
N ARG A 107 15.03 -5.79 7.02
CA ARG A 107 15.43 -6.25 5.69
C ARG A 107 15.89 -5.12 4.77
N LEU A 108 15.29 -3.93 4.88
CA LEU A 108 15.72 -2.76 4.11
C LEU A 108 17.09 -2.23 4.52
N HIS A 109 17.53 -2.49 5.75
CA HIS A 109 18.84 -2.07 6.26
C HIS A 109 19.95 -3.11 6.12
N ARG A 110 19.67 -4.31 5.59
CA ARG A 110 20.73 -5.29 5.30
C ARG A 110 21.45 -4.88 4.01
N PRO A 111 22.78 -4.70 4.04
CA PRO A 111 23.58 -4.38 2.85
C PRO A 111 23.59 -5.51 1.82
#